data_AF-A0A2A4U0D6-F1
#
_entry.id   AF-A0A2A4U0D6-F1
#
_cell.length_a   1.000
_cell.length_b   1.000
_cell.length_c   1.000
_cell.angle_alpha   90.00
_cell.angle_beta   90.00
_cell.angle_gamma   90.00
#
_symmetry.space_group_name_H-M   'P 1'
#
loop_
_entity.id
_entity.type
_entity.pdbx_description
1 polymer ?
#
loop_
_entity_poly.entity_id
_entity_poly.type
_entity_poly.pdbx_seq_one_letter_code
_entity_poly.pdbx_strand_id
1 'polypeptide(L)' 'MAKLARPPMPGALGERIFKEISAERWREWLGEQIKLINEHRLNMSRPEAREFLIKEMEKFLFDVPSHNS' A
#
# COMPACT_ATOMS: atom_id res chain seq x y z
N MET A 1 12.65 -14.54 -0.51
CA MET A 1 11.75 -13.38 -0.67
C MET A 1 12.46 -12.33 -1.49
N ALA A 2 12.00 -12.05 -2.72
CA ALA A 2 12.59 -10.99 -3.54
C ALA A 2 12.25 -9.63 -2.93
N LYS A 3 13.26 -8.78 -2.71
CA LYS A 3 13.05 -7.38 -2.34
C LYS A 3 12.63 -6.57 -3.56
N LEU A 4 12.01 -5.43 -3.31
CA LEU A 4 11.77 -4.43 -4.36
C LEU A 4 13.11 -4.02 -4.97
N ALA A 5 13.17 -3.85 -6.30
CA ALA A 5 14.39 -3.45 -7.00
C ALA A 5 14.71 -1.96 -6.83
N ARG A 6 13.68 -1.15 -6.56
CA ARG A 6 13.76 0.29 -6.29
C ARG A 6 12.54 0.74 -5.48
N PRO A 7 12.59 1.89 -4.80
CA PRO A 7 11.43 2.48 -4.14
C PRO A 7 10.27 2.65 -5.12
N PRO A 8 9.04 2.22 -4.77
CA PRO A 8 7.90 2.32 -5.67
C PRO A 8 7.37 3.75 -5.81
N MET A 9 7.71 4.63 -4.86
CA MET A 9 7.30 6.02 -4.82
C MET A 9 8.39 6.88 -4.18
N PRO A 10 8.45 8.19 -4.50
CA PRO A 10 9.39 9.10 -3.86
C PRO A 10 8.98 9.43 -2.42
N GLY A 11 9.95 9.84 -1.61
CA GLY A 11 9.75 10.27 -0.23
C GLY A 11 9.89 9.15 0.80
N ALA A 12 9.74 9.53 2.08
CA ALA A 12 10.01 8.66 3.23
C ALA A 12 9.17 7.37 3.22
N LEU A 13 7.91 7.44 2.78
CA LEU A 13 7.03 6.28 2.68
C LEU A 13 7.53 5.25 1.67
N GLY A 14 7.98 5.69 0.48
CA GLY A 14 8.52 4.79 -0.52
C GLY A 14 9.83 4.14 -0.11
N GLU A 15 10.70 4.88 0.61
CA GLU A 15 11.88 4.29 1.23
C GLU A 15 11.53 3.25 2.29
N ARG A 16 10.51 3.51 3.11
CA ARG A 16 10.04 2.57 4.13
C ARG A 16 9.50 1.29 3.51
N ILE A 17 8.66 1.42 2.48
CA ILE A 17 8.14 0.26 1.72
C ILE A 17 9.30 -0.54 1.13
N PHE A 18 10.29 0.12 0.51
CA PHE A 18 11.46 -0.56 -0.03
C PHE A 18 12.28 -1.33 1.03
N LYS A 19 12.39 -0.79 2.25
CA LYS A 19 13.18 -1.37 3.34
C LYS A 19 12.46 -2.53 4.03
N GLU A 20 11.16 -2.38 4.30
CA GLU A 20 10.37 -3.27 5.18
C GLU A 20 9.49 -4.26 4.41
N ILE A 21 9.10 -3.97 3.16
CA ILE A 21 8.08 -4.73 2.42
C ILE A 21 8.72 -5.56 1.30
N SER A 22 8.25 -6.80 1.14
CA SER A 22 8.68 -7.69 0.05
C SER A 22 8.01 -7.32 -1.28
N ALA A 23 8.64 -7.68 -2.40
CA ALA A 23 8.07 -7.44 -3.73
C ALA A 23 6.74 -8.20 -3.97
N GLU A 24 6.53 -9.30 -3.24
CA GLU A 24 5.28 -10.07 -3.26
C GLU A 24 4.16 -9.33 -2.54
N ARG A 25 4.40 -8.87 -1.30
CA ARG A 25 3.42 -8.11 -0.52
C ARG A 25 3.01 -6.81 -1.21
N TRP A 26 3.96 -6.15 -1.88
CA TRP A 26 3.66 -4.99 -2.72
C TRP A 26 2.74 -5.34 -3.89
N ARG A 27 2.92 -6.50 -4.52
CA ARG A 27 2.08 -6.96 -5.62
C ARG A 27 0.65 -7.27 -5.16
N GLU A 28 0.50 -7.85 -3.98
CA GLU A 28 -0.81 -8.06 -3.35
C GLU A 28 -1.52 -6.73 -3.14
N TRP A 29 -0.81 -5.73 -2.60
CA TRP A 29 -1.36 -4.38 -2.42
C TRP A 29 -1.87 -3.77 -3.73
N LEU A 30 -1.15 -3.92 -4.85
CA LEU A 30 -1.62 -3.41 -6.14
C LEU A 30 -2.97 -4.02 -6.55
N GLY A 31 -3.22 -5.28 -6.21
CA GLY A 31 -4.51 -5.92 -6.43
C GLY A 31 -5.61 -5.35 -5.54
N GLU A 32 -5.33 -5.19 -4.24
CA GLU A 32 -6.28 -4.60 -3.28
C GLU A 32 -6.60 -3.14 -3.60
N GLN A 33 -5.60 -2.36 -4.03
CA GLN A 33 -5.80 -0.99 -4.48
C GLN A 33 -6.84 -0.89 -5.60
N ILE A 34 -6.80 -1.79 -6.59
CA ILE A 34 -7.76 -1.81 -7.70
C ILE A 34 -9.17 -2.13 -7.18
N LYS A 35 -9.31 -3.09 -6.26
CA LYS A 35 -10.59 -3.43 -5.64
C LYS A 35 -11.17 -2.23 -4.88
N LEU A 36 -10.38 -1.60 -4.02
CA LEU A 36 -10.79 -0.42 -3.25
C LEU A 36 -11.24 0.73 -4.15
N ILE A 37 -10.51 1.00 -5.25
CA ILE A 37 -10.88 2.03 -6.22
C ILE A 37 -12.26 1.74 -6.82
N ASN A 38 -12.52 0.49 -7.21
CA ASN A 38 -13.79 0.11 -7.84
C ASN A 38 -14.95 0.06 -6.84
N GLU A 39 -14.74 -0.53 -5.67
CA GLU A 39 -15.76 -0.71 -4.63
C GLU A 39 -16.22 0.63 -4.05
N HIS A 40 -15.27 1.52 -3.74
CA HIS A 40 -15.58 2.86 -3.21
C HIS A 40 -15.81 3.90 -4.31
N ARG A 41 -15.72 3.51 -5.59
CA ARG A 41 -15.79 4.40 -6.76
C ARG A 41 -14.91 5.64 -6.59
N LEU A 42 -13.66 5.42 -6.17
CA LEU A 42 -12.75 6.49 -5.82
C LEU A 42 -12.40 7.33 -7.05
N ASN A 43 -12.53 8.65 -6.89
CA ASN A 43 -12.03 9.58 -7.88
C ASN A 43 -10.59 9.98 -7.52
N MET A 44 -9.61 9.44 -8.25
CA MET A 44 -8.19 9.73 -8.05
C MET A 44 -7.79 11.18 -8.35
N SER A 45 -8.68 12.01 -8.90
CA SER A 45 -8.45 13.45 -9.01
C SER A 45 -8.66 14.17 -7.67
N ARG A 46 -9.36 13.55 -6.72
CA ARG A 46 -9.66 14.12 -5.41
C ARG A 46 -8.55 13.80 -4.40
N PRO A 47 -8.01 14.80 -3.68
CA PRO A 47 -7.01 14.57 -2.63
C PRO A 47 -7.48 13.57 -1.56
N GLU A 48 -8.75 13.63 -1.17
CA GLU A 48 -9.31 12.80 -0.10
C GLU A 48 -9.30 11.30 -0.48
N ALA A 49 -9.51 10.99 -1.76
CA ALA A 49 -9.42 9.62 -2.27
C ALA A 49 -7.98 9.09 -2.26
N ARG A 50 -6.99 9.96 -2.53
CA ARG A 50 -5.57 9.62 -2.45
C ARG A 50 -5.16 9.37 -1.00
N GLU A 51 -5.58 10.23 -0.09
CA GLU A 51 -5.33 10.07 1.35
C GLU A 51 -5.95 8.79 1.88
N PHE A 52 -7.18 8.45 1.47
CA PHE A 52 -7.82 7.19 1.80
C PHE A 52 -6.99 5.98 1.34
N LEU A 53 -6.57 5.95 0.06
CA LEU A 53 -5.75 4.86 -0.45
C LEU A 53 -4.40 4.75 0.24
N ILE A 54 -3.75 5.87 0.57
CA ILE A 54 -2.49 5.85 1.32
C ILE A 54 -2.70 5.25 2.71
N LYS A 55 -3.78 5.62 3.41
CA LYS A 55 -4.10 5.04 4.73
C LYS A 55 -4.35 3.54 4.65
N GLU A 56 -5.13 3.09 3.67
CA GLU A 56 -5.40 1.66 3.48
C GLU A 56 -4.14 0.90 3.04
N MET A 57 -3.26 1.53 2.24
CA MET A 57 -1.95 0.98 1.89
C MET A 57 -1.09 0.78 3.13
N GLU A 58 -0.97 1.81 3.96
CA GLU A 58 -0.16 1.75 5.17
C GLU A 58 -0.66 0.67 6.13
N LYS A 59 -1.99 0.55 6.29
CA LYS A 59 -2.59 -0.55 7.06
C LYS A 59 -2.26 -1.90 6.41
N PHE A 60 -2.52 -2.09 5.12
CA PHE A 60 -2.31 -3.38 4.48
C PHE A 60 -0.84 -3.83 4.52
N LEU A 61 0.10 -2.90 4.33
CA LEU A 61 1.52 -3.20 4.25
C LEU A 61 2.20 -3.31 5.62
N PHE A 62 1.83 -2.47 6.59
CA PHE A 62 2.54 -2.36 7.88
C PHE A 62 1.73 -2.82 9.08
N ASP A 63 0.41 -2.98 8.96
CA ASP A 63 -0.38 -3.58 10.04
C ASP A 63 -0.10 -5.09 10.02
N VAL A 64 0.78 -5.50 10.92
CA VAL A 64 0.93 -6.92 11.28
C VAL A 64 -0.42 -7.36 11.84
N PRO A 65 -0.98 -8.50 11.40
CA PRO A 65 -2.14 -9.04 12.09
C PRO A 65 -1.72 -9.24 13.54
N SER A 66 -2.20 -8.36 14.42
CA SER A 66 -2.07 -8.55 15.85
C SER A 66 -2.91 -9.77 16.15
N HIS A 67 -2.29 -10.94 16.05
CA HIS A 67 -2.79 -12.18 16.62
C HIS A 67 -2.67 -11.99 18.13
N ASN A 68 -3.60 -11.22 18.69
CA ASN A 68 -3.81 -11.20 20.11
C ASN A 68 -4.90 -12.24 20.39
N SER A 69 -4.44 -13.37 20.94
CA SER A 69 -5.18 -14.58 21.37
C SER A 69 -5.34 -15.69 20.34
#